data_AF-I1C914-F1
#
_entry.id   AF-I1C914-F1
#
_cell.length_a   1.000
_cell.length_b   1.000
_cell.length_c   1.000
_cell.angle_alpha   90.00
_cell.angle_beta   90.00
_cell.angle_gamma   90.00
#
_symmetry.space_group_name_H-M   'P 1'
#
loop_
_entity.id
_entity.type
_entity.pdbx_description
1 polymer ?
#
loop_
_entity_poly.entity_id
_entity_poly.type
_entity_poly.pdbx_seq_one_letter_code
_entity_poly.pdbx_strand_id
1 'polypeptide(L)'
;MYFPTEILWEVGTYLSTADKSSCIRVCYAWYSPFLELLYTKVHIRSRHQFRQFYRSIQDSSEISDSIGNHVKELILNFGICSAWDDVNQHSVGITRDELESFPKYFKQLQVLDFDPRLWRYMRCSETFKQFQNIQQFPTLNRIPFFQLVLESFGSQLTHLSIRDEVFDHLISSDLMTALWTRIPNLEQLIIKGTNYNNLNARMLMAIGAQLPRLKHLTLSCVTLPLDEKDMSSSTTFPLFKSAISLTLDDVHIKNWRMITFLSLAFYHVQTLDFDMTFDWFYDDNVTIELYEQSMDACMGFAQLCIFLKKITFRKMNTSVFPFPYDAFFQEIATTHQDTVKVEMTEHAWWSTIDPASSFKAITTQTGLLSKTSLKWSWTALERAGIKL
;
A
#
# COMPACT_ATOMS: atom_id res chain seq x y z
N MET A 1 12.25 -36.32 27.29
CA MET A 1 11.24 -35.29 27.66
C MET A 1 10.81 -34.63 26.37
N TYR A 2 9.55 -34.79 25.96
CA TYR A 2 9.04 -34.17 24.72
C TYR A 2 8.43 -32.81 25.09
N PHE A 3 8.97 -31.73 24.51
CA PHE A 3 8.29 -30.44 24.55
C PHE A 3 7.17 -30.44 23.51
N PRO A 4 5.98 -29.89 23.81
CA PRO A 4 4.94 -29.69 22.81
C PRO A 4 5.44 -28.80 21.67
N THR A 5 5.06 -29.13 20.44
CA THR A 5 5.49 -28.41 19.23
C THR A 5 5.09 -26.93 19.28
N GLU A 6 3.95 -26.64 19.88
CA GLU A 6 3.41 -25.29 20.05
C GLU A 6 4.36 -24.40 20.87
N ILE A 7 4.99 -24.98 21.91
CA ILE A 7 5.96 -24.26 22.75
C ILE A 7 7.26 -24.01 21.97
N LEU A 8 7.70 -24.98 21.16
CA LEU A 8 8.87 -24.80 20.30
C LEU A 8 8.63 -23.73 19.23
N TRP A 9 7.43 -23.67 18.67
CA TRP A 9 7.04 -22.62 17.74
C TRP A 9 7.04 -21.25 18.41
N GLU A 10 6.35 -21.11 19.55
CA GLU A 10 6.26 -19.84 20.26
C GLU A 10 7.65 -19.31 20.62
N VAL A 11 8.50 -20.13 21.26
CA VAL A 11 9.87 -19.74 21.60
C VAL A 11 10.67 -19.43 20.34
N GLY A 12 10.53 -20.25 19.31
CA GLY A 12 11.24 -20.10 18.06
C GLY A 12 10.90 -18.79 17.34
N THR A 13 9.71 -18.20 17.51
CA THR A 13 9.39 -16.89 16.91
C THR A 13 10.31 -15.76 17.40
N TYR A 14 10.82 -15.84 18.62
CA TYR A 14 11.70 -14.84 19.24
C TYR A 14 13.19 -15.04 18.92
N LEU A 15 13.56 -16.16 18.29
CA LEU A 15 14.95 -16.49 17.98
C LEU A 15 15.44 -15.84 16.69
N SER A 16 16.73 -15.52 16.65
CA SER A 16 17.39 -15.09 15.42
C SER A 16 17.43 -16.23 14.38
N THR A 17 17.61 -15.90 13.10
CA THR A 17 17.76 -16.90 12.04
C THR A 17 18.93 -17.86 12.30
N ALA A 18 20.03 -17.37 12.88
CA ALA A 18 21.19 -18.18 13.24
C ALA A 18 20.88 -19.15 14.38
N ASP A 19 20.13 -18.72 15.39
CA ASP A 19 19.72 -19.55 16.51
C ASP A 19 18.72 -20.62 16.05
N LYS A 20 17.72 -20.26 15.23
CA LYS A 20 16.80 -21.20 14.58
C LYS A 20 17.57 -22.30 13.83
N SER A 21 18.57 -21.92 13.04
CA SER A 21 19.42 -22.89 12.33
C SER A 21 20.19 -23.81 13.28
N SER A 22 20.59 -23.32 14.45
CA SER A 22 21.27 -24.13 15.46
C SER A 22 20.30 -25.10 16.13
N CYS A 23 19.07 -24.66 16.41
CA CYS A 23 18.00 -25.47 17.00
C CYS A 23 17.61 -26.69 16.15
N ILE A 24 17.68 -26.58 14.81
CA ILE A 24 17.43 -27.71 13.88
C ILE A 24 18.37 -28.89 14.18
N ARG A 25 19.59 -28.63 14.69
CA ARG A 25 20.62 -29.65 14.94
C ARG A 25 20.61 -30.23 16.35
N VAL A 26 19.74 -29.74 17.24
CA VAL A 26 19.72 -30.14 18.66
C VAL A 26 19.20 -31.56 18.83
N CYS A 27 18.04 -31.88 18.25
CA CYS A 27 17.47 -33.23 18.26
C CYS A 27 16.44 -33.41 17.15
N TYR A 28 16.07 -34.65 16.86
CA TYR A 28 15.12 -34.97 15.78
C TYR A 28 13.74 -34.32 15.96
N ALA A 29 13.24 -34.24 17.20
CA ALA A 29 11.95 -33.62 17.49
C ALA A 29 11.93 -32.10 17.21
N TRP A 30 13.09 -31.45 17.25
CA TRP A 30 13.24 -30.01 16.97
C TRP A 30 13.43 -29.74 15.49
N TYR A 31 13.84 -30.74 14.71
CA TYR A 31 14.16 -30.58 13.29
C TYR A 31 13.00 -29.93 12.52
N SER A 32 11.83 -30.57 12.49
CA SER A 32 10.69 -30.12 11.67
C SER A 32 10.11 -28.77 12.11
N PRO A 33 9.85 -28.50 13.42
CA PRO A 33 9.32 -27.20 13.84
C PRO A 33 10.24 -26.02 13.53
N PHE A 34 11.55 -26.18 13.75
CA PHE A 34 12.52 -25.12 13.46
C PHE A 34 12.83 -25.00 11.97
N LEU A 35 12.73 -26.09 11.20
CA LEU A 35 12.81 -26.04 9.74
C LEU A 35 11.67 -25.21 9.17
N GLU A 36 10.43 -25.43 9.62
CA GLU A 36 9.28 -24.62 9.21
C GLU A 36 9.49 -23.15 9.59
N LEU A 37 9.87 -22.85 10.83
CA LEU A 37 10.13 -21.47 11.27
C LEU A 37 11.23 -20.76 10.48
N LEU A 38 12.24 -21.49 10.01
CA LEU A 38 13.35 -20.94 9.24
C LEU A 38 12.95 -20.60 7.80
N TYR A 39 12.13 -21.45 7.18
CA TYR A 39 11.79 -21.35 5.76
C TYR A 39 10.39 -20.78 5.48
N THR A 40 9.57 -20.52 6.51
CA THR A 40 8.22 -19.94 6.33
C THR A 40 8.25 -18.63 5.54
N LYS A 41 9.19 -17.74 5.85
CA LYS A 41 9.36 -16.43 5.19
C LYS A 41 10.77 -16.30 4.64
N VAL A 42 10.92 -16.33 3.33
CA VAL A 42 12.21 -16.26 2.64
C VAL A 42 12.34 -14.92 1.92
N HIS A 43 13.29 -14.11 2.40
CA HIS A 43 13.67 -12.85 1.75
C HIS A 43 15.01 -13.00 1.03
N ILE A 44 15.00 -12.78 -0.27
CA ILE A 44 16.18 -12.94 -1.12
C ILE A 44 16.63 -11.58 -1.61
N ARG A 45 17.88 -11.22 -1.35
CA ARG A 45 18.44 -9.88 -1.64
C ARG A 45 19.29 -9.84 -2.89
N SER A 46 19.74 -10.99 -3.39
CA SER A 46 20.61 -11.05 -4.56
C SER A 46 20.29 -12.25 -5.45
N ARG A 47 20.63 -12.12 -6.74
CA ARG A 47 20.49 -13.23 -7.71
C ARG A 47 21.33 -14.46 -7.32
N HIS A 48 22.50 -14.25 -6.72
CA HIS A 48 23.35 -15.36 -6.26
C HIS A 48 22.65 -16.16 -5.15
N GLN A 49 22.09 -15.46 -4.16
CA GLN A 49 21.32 -16.08 -3.09
C GLN A 49 20.10 -16.83 -3.64
N PHE A 50 19.38 -16.24 -4.61
CA PHE A 50 18.28 -16.94 -5.28
C PHE A 50 18.73 -18.26 -5.90
N ARG A 51 19.83 -18.26 -6.66
CA ARG A 51 20.30 -19.47 -7.35
C ARG A 51 20.69 -20.57 -6.37
N GLN A 52 21.36 -20.22 -5.28
CA GLN A 52 21.71 -21.18 -4.23
C GLN A 52 20.46 -21.75 -3.58
N PHE A 53 19.54 -20.87 -3.16
CA PHE A 53 18.27 -21.26 -2.55
C PHE A 53 17.47 -22.18 -3.47
N TYR A 54 17.22 -21.74 -4.72
CA TYR A 54 16.43 -22.49 -5.68
C TYR A 54 17.05 -23.85 -6.01
N ARG A 55 18.38 -23.96 -6.14
CA ARG A 55 19.06 -25.27 -6.28
C ARG A 55 18.81 -26.16 -5.07
N SER A 56 18.94 -25.64 -3.84
CA SER A 56 18.62 -26.42 -2.64
C SER A 56 17.17 -26.89 -2.60
N ILE A 57 16.22 -26.09 -3.08
CA ILE A 57 14.83 -26.50 -3.23
C ILE A 57 14.71 -27.66 -4.22
N GLN A 58 15.35 -27.54 -5.40
CA GLN A 58 15.35 -28.59 -6.41
C GLN A 58 15.96 -29.89 -5.89
N ASP A 59 17.13 -29.82 -5.24
CA ASP A 59 17.81 -30.98 -4.67
C ASP A 59 16.98 -31.65 -3.57
N SER A 60 16.24 -30.85 -2.78
CA SER A 60 15.35 -31.37 -1.73
C SER A 60 14.02 -31.93 -2.26
N SER A 61 13.68 -31.71 -3.52
CA SER A 61 12.34 -32.03 -4.06
C SER A 61 12.06 -33.54 -4.18
N GLU A 62 13.10 -34.37 -4.15
CA GLU A 62 13.01 -35.83 -4.19
C GLU A 62 12.83 -36.45 -2.79
N ILE A 63 13.01 -35.66 -1.73
CA ILE A 63 12.90 -36.10 -0.34
C ILE A 63 11.44 -35.92 0.13
N SER A 64 10.95 -36.81 1.02
CA SER A 64 9.56 -36.76 1.50
C SER A 64 9.19 -35.42 2.17
N ASP A 65 10.16 -34.76 2.80
CA ASP A 65 10.00 -33.46 3.45
C ASP A 65 10.83 -32.40 2.71
N SER A 66 10.40 -32.05 1.49
CA SER A 66 11.11 -31.08 0.65
C SER A 66 11.04 -29.68 1.25
N ILE A 67 12.16 -28.95 1.25
CA ILE A 67 12.28 -27.61 1.86
C ILE A 67 11.22 -26.65 1.32
N GLY A 68 10.90 -26.75 0.03
CA GLY A 68 9.92 -25.90 -0.63
C GLY A 68 8.49 -25.99 -0.07
N ASN A 69 8.15 -27.09 0.62
CA ASN A 69 6.84 -27.24 1.27
C ASN A 69 6.69 -26.36 2.52
N HIS A 70 7.78 -25.88 3.10
CA HIS A 70 7.73 -24.99 4.26
C HIS A 70 7.66 -23.51 3.88
N VAL A 71 7.86 -23.17 2.60
CA VAL A 71 7.90 -21.78 2.13
C VAL A 71 6.48 -21.27 1.92
N LYS A 72 6.05 -20.32 2.75
CA LYS A 72 4.75 -19.65 2.64
C LYS A 72 4.88 -18.26 2.02
N GLU A 73 5.98 -17.57 2.28
CA GLU A 73 6.26 -16.24 1.73
C GLU A 73 7.62 -16.22 1.04
N LEU A 74 7.64 -15.89 -0.25
CA LEU A 74 8.85 -15.71 -1.04
C LEU A 74 8.90 -14.28 -1.57
N ILE A 75 9.79 -13.48 -1.00
CA ILE A 75 9.96 -12.07 -1.34
C ILE A 75 11.35 -11.88 -1.94
N LEU A 76 11.38 -11.49 -3.20
CA LEU A 76 12.61 -11.22 -3.92
C LEU A 76 12.82 -9.71 -3.93
N ASN A 77 13.92 -9.25 -3.34
CA ASN A 77 14.19 -7.83 -3.23
C ASN A 77 14.29 -7.19 -4.62
N PHE A 78 13.53 -6.13 -4.81
CA PHE A 78 13.64 -5.25 -5.95
C PHE A 78 13.65 -3.83 -5.43
N GLY A 79 14.58 -3.02 -5.94
CA GLY A 79 14.62 -1.63 -5.55
C GLY A 79 13.33 -0.96 -5.95
N ILE A 80 12.58 -0.50 -4.96
CA ILE A 80 11.53 0.47 -5.18
C ILE A 80 12.30 1.78 -5.40
N CYS A 81 12.37 2.24 -6.65
CA CYS A 81 12.95 3.54 -6.96
C CYS A 81 12.13 4.61 -6.23
N SER A 82 12.51 4.95 -5.00
CA SER A 82 12.29 6.30 -4.50
C SER A 82 13.19 7.20 -5.34
N ALA A 83 12.67 8.33 -5.79
CA ALA A 83 13.32 9.25 -6.74
C ALA A 83 14.65 9.87 -6.27
N TRP A 84 15.19 9.42 -5.12
CA TRP A 84 16.33 10.01 -4.43
C TRP A 84 17.35 8.99 -3.91
N ASP A 85 17.13 7.68 -4.09
CA ASP A 85 18.07 6.63 -3.63
C ASP A 85 18.68 5.91 -4.85
N ASP A 86 19.35 6.70 -5.69
CA ASP A 86 20.19 6.22 -6.78
C ASP A 86 21.55 5.84 -6.18
N VAL A 87 21.77 4.55 -5.92
CA VAL A 87 23.02 3.80 -6.12
C VAL A 87 22.76 2.33 -5.71
N ASN A 88 22.58 1.45 -6.71
CA ASN A 88 22.82 -0.01 -6.63
C ASN A 88 21.89 -0.90 -5.78
N GLN A 89 20.57 -0.74 -5.83
CA GLN A 89 19.68 -1.86 -5.44
C GLN A 89 19.55 -2.86 -6.60
N HIS A 90 20.38 -3.91 -6.56
CA HIS A 90 20.31 -5.02 -7.51
C HIS A 90 18.97 -5.76 -7.38
N SER A 91 18.07 -5.56 -8.35
CA SER A 91 16.85 -6.35 -8.45
C SER A 91 17.18 -7.83 -8.61
N VAL A 92 16.55 -8.69 -7.81
CA VAL A 92 16.69 -10.13 -7.96
C VAL A 92 15.93 -10.58 -9.22
N GLY A 93 16.68 -10.86 -10.28
CA GLY A 93 16.11 -11.40 -11.52
C GLY A 93 15.64 -12.85 -11.37
N ILE A 94 14.52 -13.17 -12.03
CA ILE A 94 14.01 -14.54 -12.18
C ILE A 94 13.87 -14.83 -13.67
N THR A 95 14.25 -16.03 -14.09
CA THR A 95 13.98 -16.51 -15.45
C THR A 95 12.57 -17.09 -15.56
N ARG A 96 12.05 -17.16 -16.79
CA ARG A 96 10.74 -17.78 -17.05
C ARG A 96 10.65 -19.20 -16.52
N ASP A 97 11.65 -20.03 -16.85
CA ASP A 97 11.64 -21.45 -16.51
C ASP A 97 11.75 -21.67 -14.99
N GLU A 98 12.43 -20.75 -14.27
CA GLU A 98 12.43 -20.75 -12.80
C GLU A 98 11.03 -20.41 -12.27
N LEU A 99 10.35 -19.37 -12.77
CA LEU A 99 9.02 -18.98 -12.27
C LEU A 99 7.94 -20.04 -12.60
N GLU A 100 7.97 -20.62 -13.79
CA GLU A 100 6.99 -21.63 -14.22
C GLU A 100 7.08 -22.94 -13.41
N SER A 101 8.22 -23.20 -12.76
CA SER A 101 8.42 -24.36 -11.91
C SER A 101 7.97 -24.14 -10.46
N PHE A 102 7.71 -22.88 -10.04
CA PHE A 102 7.37 -22.57 -8.65
C PHE A 102 6.18 -23.37 -8.12
N PRO A 103 5.07 -23.58 -8.88
CA PRO A 103 3.96 -24.39 -8.39
C PRO A 103 4.36 -25.84 -8.05
N LYS A 104 5.36 -26.40 -8.74
CA LYS A 104 5.89 -27.74 -8.45
C LYS A 104 6.66 -27.78 -7.14
N TYR A 105 7.44 -26.73 -6.87
CA TYR A 105 8.40 -26.72 -5.76
C TYR A 105 7.84 -26.08 -4.47
N PHE A 106 6.93 -25.13 -4.57
CA PHE A 106 6.40 -24.36 -3.45
C PHE A 106 4.90 -24.59 -3.26
N LYS A 107 4.53 -25.77 -2.74
CA LYS A 107 3.13 -26.19 -2.62
C LYS A 107 2.32 -25.36 -1.62
N GLN A 108 2.98 -24.83 -0.59
CA GLN A 108 2.36 -24.04 0.48
C GLN A 108 2.54 -22.52 0.28
N LEU A 109 2.97 -22.08 -0.91
CA LEU A 109 3.21 -20.67 -1.16
C LEU A 109 1.92 -19.86 -1.09
N GLN A 110 1.91 -18.84 -0.25
CA GLN A 110 0.81 -17.91 -0.04
C GLN A 110 1.14 -16.52 -0.57
N VAL A 111 2.38 -16.07 -0.38
CA VAL A 111 2.84 -14.75 -0.83
C VAL A 111 4.02 -14.92 -1.76
N LEU A 112 3.88 -14.36 -2.96
CA LEU A 112 4.96 -14.20 -3.93
C LEU A 112 5.11 -12.72 -4.24
N ASP A 113 6.32 -12.20 -4.11
CA ASP A 113 6.62 -10.82 -4.48
C ASP A 113 7.97 -10.70 -5.18
N PHE A 114 8.00 -9.93 -6.27
CA PHE A 114 9.18 -9.67 -7.09
C PHE A 114 8.96 -8.43 -7.99
N ASP A 115 10.02 -7.98 -8.66
CA ASP A 115 9.97 -6.81 -9.54
C ASP A 115 8.88 -6.93 -10.63
N PRO A 116 7.84 -6.08 -10.63
CA PRO A 116 6.75 -6.13 -11.61
C PRO A 116 7.23 -5.98 -13.07
N ARG A 117 8.40 -5.38 -13.30
CA ARG A 117 8.98 -5.24 -14.65
C ARG A 117 9.29 -6.60 -15.27
N LEU A 118 9.47 -7.65 -14.46
CA LEU A 118 9.77 -9.00 -14.95
C LEU A 118 8.59 -9.61 -15.71
N TRP A 119 7.34 -9.22 -15.45
CA TRP A 119 6.17 -9.71 -16.18
C TRP A 119 6.26 -9.51 -17.70
N ARG A 120 6.98 -8.49 -18.15
CA ARG A 120 7.22 -8.23 -19.59
C ARG A 120 7.98 -9.38 -20.27
N TYR A 121 8.83 -10.08 -19.52
CA TYR A 121 9.66 -11.18 -20.02
C TYR A 121 9.05 -12.56 -19.76
N MET A 122 7.93 -12.63 -19.03
CA MET A 122 7.24 -13.86 -18.69
C MET A 122 6.14 -14.18 -19.71
N ARG A 123 5.87 -15.47 -19.90
CA ARG A 123 4.69 -15.95 -20.62
C ARG A 123 3.61 -16.29 -19.60
N CYS A 124 2.37 -15.92 -19.92
CA CYS A 124 1.22 -16.36 -19.14
C CYS A 124 1.04 -17.86 -19.41
N SER A 125 1.39 -18.68 -18.43
CA SER A 125 1.37 -20.14 -18.52
C SER A 125 0.23 -20.71 -17.69
N GLU A 126 -0.34 -21.82 -18.14
CA GLU A 126 -1.33 -22.58 -17.38
C GLU A 126 -0.73 -23.24 -16.13
N THR A 127 0.60 -23.39 -16.05
CA THR A 127 1.28 -23.94 -14.87
C THR A 127 1.00 -23.12 -13.62
N PHE A 128 0.79 -21.81 -13.75
CA PHE A 128 0.43 -20.95 -12.62
C PHE A 128 -0.84 -21.42 -11.92
N LYS A 129 -1.82 -22.00 -12.62
CA LYS A 129 -3.06 -22.55 -12.04
C LYS A 129 -2.83 -23.67 -11.01
N GLN A 130 -1.63 -24.22 -10.96
CA GLN A 130 -1.25 -25.29 -10.04
C GLN A 130 -0.91 -24.76 -8.63
N PHE A 131 -0.78 -23.46 -8.43
CA PHE A 131 -0.69 -22.89 -7.08
C PHE A 131 -1.96 -23.23 -6.29
N GLN A 132 -1.81 -23.69 -5.05
CA GLN A 132 -2.94 -24.18 -4.25
C GLN A 132 -3.43 -23.15 -3.23
N ASN A 133 -2.50 -22.37 -2.67
CA ASN A 133 -2.75 -21.53 -1.49
C ASN A 133 -2.35 -20.07 -1.68
N ILE A 134 -2.17 -19.63 -2.93
CA ILE A 134 -1.64 -18.29 -3.21
C ILE A 134 -2.70 -17.22 -2.93
N GLN A 135 -2.31 -16.24 -2.11
CA GLN A 135 -3.16 -15.15 -1.64
C GLN A 135 -2.67 -13.79 -2.13
N GLN A 136 -1.40 -13.71 -2.51
CA GLN A 136 -0.75 -12.50 -3.01
C GLN A 136 0.17 -12.83 -4.18
N PHE A 137 -0.02 -12.07 -5.26
CA PHE A 137 0.90 -12.01 -6.39
C PHE A 137 1.69 -10.70 -6.37
N PRO A 138 2.85 -10.65 -7.04
CA PRO A 138 3.53 -9.40 -7.32
C PRO A 138 2.60 -8.45 -8.07
N THR A 139 2.84 -7.15 -7.95
CA THR A 139 2.03 -6.13 -8.63
C THR A 139 1.84 -6.47 -10.11
N LEU A 140 0.58 -6.54 -10.53
CA LEU A 140 0.18 -6.95 -11.87
C LEU A 140 0.15 -5.72 -12.77
N ASN A 141 0.96 -5.76 -13.83
CA ASN A 141 1.07 -4.68 -14.83
C ASN A 141 0.81 -5.16 -16.26
N ARG A 142 0.36 -6.40 -16.43
CA ARG A 142 -0.02 -6.98 -17.73
C ARG A 142 -1.38 -7.67 -17.65
N ILE A 143 -2.23 -7.38 -18.63
CA ILE A 143 -3.62 -7.86 -18.69
C ILE A 143 -3.73 -9.40 -18.67
N PRO A 144 -2.93 -10.19 -19.42
CA PRO A 144 -3.09 -11.65 -19.43
C PRO A 144 -2.88 -12.29 -18.05
N PHE A 145 -1.86 -11.82 -17.31
CA PHE A 145 -1.62 -12.30 -15.95
C PHE A 145 -2.72 -11.86 -15.00
N PHE A 146 -3.20 -10.63 -15.14
CA PHE A 146 -4.32 -10.14 -14.33
C PHE A 146 -5.60 -10.96 -14.52
N GLN A 147 -5.96 -11.28 -15.76
CA GLN A 147 -7.13 -12.13 -16.06
C GLN A 147 -6.95 -13.53 -15.49
N LEU A 148 -5.79 -14.16 -15.73
CA LEU A 148 -5.48 -15.49 -15.17
C LEU A 148 -5.61 -15.51 -13.65
N VAL A 149 -5.07 -14.49 -12.98
CA VAL A 149 -5.08 -14.39 -11.52
C VAL A 149 -6.49 -14.23 -10.98
N LEU A 150 -7.30 -13.35 -11.58
CA LEU A 150 -8.69 -13.18 -11.17
C LEU A 150 -9.54 -14.43 -11.40
N GLU A 151 -9.35 -15.11 -12.52
CA GLU A 151 -10.12 -16.31 -12.88
C GLU A 151 -9.76 -17.52 -12.02
N SER A 152 -8.48 -17.69 -11.71
CA SER A 152 -7.98 -18.91 -11.04
C SER A 152 -7.89 -18.75 -9.53
N PHE A 153 -7.61 -17.54 -9.03
CA PHE A 153 -7.29 -17.29 -7.62
C PHE A 153 -8.19 -16.27 -6.95
N GLY A 154 -9.13 -15.64 -7.66
CA GLY A 154 -9.88 -14.49 -7.15
C GLY A 154 -10.45 -14.69 -5.75
N SER A 155 -11.07 -15.84 -5.47
CA SER A 155 -11.64 -16.16 -4.16
C SER A 155 -10.62 -16.35 -3.02
N GLN A 156 -9.34 -16.61 -3.34
CA GLN A 156 -8.27 -16.81 -2.38
C GLN A 156 -7.47 -15.53 -2.10
N LEU A 157 -7.53 -14.54 -2.99
CA LEU A 157 -6.72 -13.33 -2.87
C LEU A 157 -7.13 -12.50 -1.66
N THR A 158 -6.13 -12.17 -0.85
CA THR A 158 -6.23 -11.22 0.26
C THR A 158 -5.52 -9.91 -0.06
N HIS A 159 -4.54 -9.94 -0.99
CA HIS A 159 -3.80 -8.78 -1.45
C HIS A 159 -3.79 -8.71 -2.98
N LEU A 160 -4.09 -7.53 -3.52
CA LEU A 160 -4.03 -7.25 -4.95
C LEU A 160 -3.39 -5.88 -5.17
N SER A 161 -2.33 -5.87 -5.99
CA SER A 161 -1.69 -4.65 -6.45
C SER A 161 -1.69 -4.61 -7.97
N ILE A 162 -2.11 -3.49 -8.54
CA ILE A 162 -2.27 -3.28 -9.98
C ILE A 162 -1.62 -1.97 -10.42
N ARG A 163 -1.09 -1.95 -11.65
CA ARG A 163 -0.46 -0.76 -12.26
C ARG A 163 -0.48 -0.82 -13.80
N ASP A 164 -0.02 0.26 -14.43
CA ASP A 164 0.24 0.36 -15.88
C ASP A 164 -0.93 -0.14 -16.75
N GLU A 165 -0.67 -1.01 -17.73
CA GLU A 165 -1.65 -1.53 -18.69
C GLU A 165 -2.89 -2.12 -18.02
N VAL A 166 -2.72 -2.75 -16.85
CA VAL A 166 -3.85 -3.30 -16.09
C VAL A 166 -4.71 -2.15 -15.61
N PHE A 167 -4.14 -1.17 -14.91
CA PHE A 167 -4.91 -0.01 -14.44
C PHE A 167 -5.62 0.71 -15.59
N ASP A 168 -4.94 0.95 -16.71
CA ASP A 168 -5.53 1.60 -17.89
C ASP A 168 -6.70 0.80 -18.48
N HIS A 169 -6.61 -0.53 -18.44
CA HIS A 169 -7.70 -1.42 -18.81
C HIS A 169 -8.89 -1.33 -17.84
N LEU A 170 -8.65 -1.14 -16.54
CA LEU A 170 -9.72 -1.04 -15.54
C LEU A 170 -10.47 0.30 -15.62
N ILE A 171 -9.78 1.40 -15.91
CA ILE A 171 -10.47 2.70 -16.02
C ILE A 171 -11.26 2.84 -17.33
N SER A 172 -10.90 2.08 -18.37
CA SER A 172 -11.53 2.16 -19.70
C SER A 172 -12.68 1.18 -19.91
N SER A 173 -12.89 0.21 -19.02
CA SER A 173 -13.87 -0.86 -19.19
C SER A 173 -15.10 -0.64 -18.29
N ASP A 174 -16.30 -0.55 -18.89
CA ASP A 174 -17.57 -0.42 -18.17
C ASP A 174 -17.97 -1.69 -17.39
N LEU A 175 -17.39 -2.85 -17.74
CA LEU A 175 -17.68 -4.16 -17.12
C LEU A 175 -17.04 -4.33 -15.73
N MET A 176 -16.39 -3.29 -15.24
CA MET A 176 -15.49 -3.31 -14.09
C MET A 176 -16.19 -3.35 -12.75
N THR A 177 -17.41 -2.86 -12.66
CA THR A 177 -18.23 -3.05 -11.47
C THR A 177 -18.57 -4.52 -11.24
N ALA A 178 -18.30 -5.46 -12.14
CA ALA A 178 -18.50 -6.88 -11.86
C ALA A 178 -17.23 -7.60 -11.40
N LEU A 179 -16.03 -7.05 -11.65
CA LEU A 179 -14.77 -7.76 -11.37
C LEU A 179 -14.51 -7.90 -9.87
N TRP A 180 -14.87 -6.90 -9.06
CA TRP A 180 -14.62 -6.93 -7.62
C TRP A 180 -15.38 -8.06 -6.92
N THR A 181 -16.52 -8.50 -7.49
CA THR A 181 -17.27 -9.67 -6.98
C THR A 181 -16.49 -10.98 -7.05
N ARG A 182 -15.45 -11.06 -7.90
CA ARG A 182 -14.59 -12.25 -8.04
C ARG A 182 -13.52 -12.34 -6.94
N ILE A 183 -13.29 -11.27 -6.19
CA ILE A 183 -12.27 -11.17 -5.14
C ILE A 183 -12.89 -10.79 -3.78
N PRO A 184 -13.88 -11.55 -3.27
CA PRO A 184 -14.65 -11.19 -2.08
C PRO A 184 -13.83 -11.15 -0.78
N ASN A 185 -12.68 -11.81 -0.76
CA ASN A 185 -11.81 -11.94 0.42
C ASN A 185 -10.68 -10.91 0.48
N LEU A 186 -10.67 -9.95 -0.45
CA LEU A 186 -9.60 -8.97 -0.53
C LEU A 186 -9.56 -8.08 0.71
N GLU A 187 -8.41 -8.05 1.39
CA GLU A 187 -8.14 -7.21 2.55
C GLU A 187 -7.30 -5.98 2.20
N GLN A 188 -6.43 -6.09 1.18
CA GLN A 188 -5.59 -4.99 0.72
C GLN A 188 -5.66 -4.81 -0.79
N LEU A 189 -5.95 -3.58 -1.22
CA LEU A 189 -5.97 -3.16 -2.61
C LEU A 189 -5.03 -1.99 -2.84
N ILE A 190 -4.11 -2.13 -3.80
CA ILE A 190 -3.20 -1.07 -4.22
C ILE A 190 -3.44 -0.77 -5.70
N ILE A 191 -3.88 0.44 -6.00
CA ILE A 191 -4.11 0.93 -7.36
C ILE A 191 -3.08 2.00 -7.67
N LYS A 192 -2.20 1.74 -8.65
CA LYS A 192 -1.18 2.70 -9.09
C LYS A 192 -1.42 3.12 -10.54
N GLY A 193 -1.66 4.40 -10.77
CA GLY A 193 -1.70 4.99 -12.10
C GLY A 193 -0.31 5.25 -12.67
N THR A 194 -0.26 5.57 -13.95
CA THR A 194 0.98 5.89 -14.69
C THR A 194 1.07 7.34 -15.11
N ASN A 195 -0.06 8.00 -15.34
CA ASN A 195 -0.15 9.37 -15.88
C ASN A 195 -1.27 10.18 -15.21
N TYR A 196 -1.52 9.96 -13.91
CA TYR A 196 -2.64 10.61 -13.20
C TYR A 196 -3.99 10.43 -13.91
N ASN A 197 -4.23 9.25 -14.48
CA ASN A 197 -5.52 9.01 -15.15
C ASN A 197 -6.68 9.12 -14.14
N ASN A 198 -7.84 9.51 -14.66
CA ASN A 198 -9.03 9.70 -13.85
C ASN A 198 -9.57 8.37 -13.31
N LEU A 199 -9.53 8.21 -11.99
CA LEU A 199 -10.25 7.15 -11.30
C LEU A 199 -11.63 7.69 -10.89
N ASN A 200 -12.65 7.37 -11.68
CA ASN A 200 -14.02 7.83 -11.46
C ASN A 200 -14.54 7.40 -10.06
N ALA A 201 -15.26 8.29 -9.37
CA ALA A 201 -15.95 8.03 -8.12
C ALA A 201 -16.85 6.78 -8.15
N ARG A 202 -17.48 6.45 -9.29
CA ARG A 202 -18.26 5.21 -9.47
C ARG A 202 -17.42 3.95 -9.26
N MET A 203 -16.15 3.97 -9.66
CA MET A 203 -15.24 2.86 -9.39
C MET A 203 -15.00 2.72 -7.90
N LEU A 204 -14.72 3.83 -7.19
CA LEU A 204 -14.55 3.82 -5.74
C LEU A 204 -15.82 3.32 -5.03
N MET A 205 -16.99 3.75 -5.48
CA MET A 205 -18.29 3.24 -5.01
C MET A 205 -18.44 1.74 -5.23
N ALA A 206 -18.09 1.23 -6.41
CA ALA A 206 -18.13 -0.20 -6.69
C ALA A 206 -17.16 -1.00 -5.81
N ILE A 207 -15.93 -0.50 -5.62
CA ILE A 207 -14.91 -1.13 -4.76
C ILE A 207 -15.45 -1.26 -3.33
N GLY A 208 -15.94 -0.16 -2.73
CA GLY A 208 -16.42 -0.22 -1.35
C GLY A 208 -17.71 -1.02 -1.19
N ALA A 209 -18.60 -1.04 -2.18
CA ALA A 209 -19.80 -1.86 -2.16
C ALA A 209 -19.52 -3.37 -2.28
N GLN A 210 -18.46 -3.76 -3.00
CA GLN A 210 -18.24 -5.15 -3.41
C GLN A 210 -17.05 -5.83 -2.73
N LEU A 211 -16.22 -5.09 -2.01
CA LEU A 211 -15.10 -5.62 -1.25
C LEU A 211 -15.38 -5.46 0.26
N PRO A 212 -16.26 -6.31 0.83
CA PRO A 212 -16.71 -6.16 2.21
C PRO A 212 -15.59 -6.38 3.24
N ARG A 213 -14.48 -7.02 2.87
CA ARG A 213 -13.34 -7.30 3.75
C ARG A 213 -12.16 -6.34 3.57
N LEU A 214 -12.29 -5.32 2.71
CA LEU A 214 -11.19 -4.42 2.42
C LEU A 214 -10.82 -3.60 3.67
N LYS A 215 -9.60 -3.81 4.17
CA LYS A 215 -9.01 -3.11 5.32
C LYS A 215 -8.10 -1.99 4.88
N HIS A 216 -7.36 -2.17 3.78
CA HIS A 216 -6.32 -1.25 3.35
C HIS A 216 -6.52 -0.89 1.88
N LEU A 217 -6.77 0.40 1.60
CA LEU A 217 -6.81 0.93 0.25
C LEU A 217 -5.65 1.91 0.03
N THR A 218 -4.88 1.67 -1.03
CA THR A 218 -3.84 2.60 -1.49
C THR A 218 -4.15 3.03 -2.92
N LEU A 219 -4.27 4.33 -3.13
CA LEU A 219 -4.39 4.96 -4.43
C LEU A 219 -3.12 5.76 -4.70
N SER A 220 -2.50 5.57 -5.86
CA SER A 220 -1.22 6.21 -6.17
C SER A 220 -1.17 6.71 -7.60
N CYS A 221 -0.60 7.90 -7.85
CA CYS A 221 -0.44 8.49 -9.18
C CYS A 221 -1.76 8.51 -9.99
N VAL A 222 -2.88 8.87 -9.36
CA VAL A 222 -4.22 8.96 -9.98
C VAL A 222 -4.84 10.34 -9.80
N THR A 223 -5.75 10.72 -10.70
CA THR A 223 -6.63 11.89 -10.51
C THR A 223 -8.00 11.43 -10.05
N LEU A 224 -8.54 12.09 -9.02
CA LEU A 224 -9.85 11.81 -8.45
C LEU A 224 -10.83 12.94 -8.81
N PRO A 225 -11.58 12.81 -9.90
CA PRO A 225 -12.71 13.68 -10.21
C PRO A 225 -13.99 13.22 -9.51
N LEU A 226 -14.81 14.17 -9.07
CA LEU A 226 -16.17 13.92 -8.63
C LEU A 226 -17.14 14.82 -9.39
N ASP A 227 -17.95 14.24 -10.28
CA ASP A 227 -18.99 15.00 -10.97
C ASP A 227 -20.19 15.18 -10.04
N GLU A 228 -20.90 16.31 -10.15
CA GLU A 228 -22.09 16.60 -9.34
C GLU A 228 -23.17 15.51 -9.48
N LYS A 229 -23.21 14.85 -10.64
CA LYS A 229 -24.15 13.76 -10.94
C LYS A 229 -23.84 12.47 -10.20
N ASP A 230 -22.60 12.27 -9.74
CA ASP A 230 -22.19 11.04 -9.05
C ASP A 230 -22.59 11.06 -7.57
N MET A 231 -22.77 12.25 -6.98
CA MET A 231 -23.37 12.44 -5.65
C MET A 231 -24.89 12.50 -5.75
N SER A 232 -25.51 11.40 -6.16
CA SER A 232 -26.97 11.26 -6.15
C SER A 232 -27.49 10.81 -4.78
N SER A 233 -28.78 11.02 -4.49
CA SER A 233 -29.43 10.66 -3.22
C SER A 233 -29.43 9.16 -2.89
N SER A 234 -29.01 8.29 -3.82
CA SER A 234 -28.92 6.84 -3.61
C SER A 234 -27.59 6.35 -3.02
N THR A 235 -26.57 7.20 -2.88
CA THR A 235 -25.27 6.79 -2.32
C THR A 235 -25.37 6.62 -0.81
N THR A 236 -25.28 5.37 -0.34
CA THR A 236 -25.34 5.05 1.10
C THR A 236 -23.94 5.01 1.71
N PHE A 237 -23.70 5.80 2.75
CA PHE A 237 -22.48 5.80 3.55
C PHE A 237 -22.68 5.09 4.90
N PRO A 238 -21.63 4.52 5.53
CA PRO A 238 -20.27 4.35 5.03
C PRO A 238 -20.19 3.39 3.85
N LEU A 239 -19.33 3.74 2.91
CA LEU A 239 -19.06 2.92 1.74
C LEU A 239 -18.06 1.79 2.07
N PHE A 240 -17.00 2.06 2.83
CA PHE A 240 -15.91 1.13 3.09
C PHE A 240 -15.93 0.53 4.51
N LYS A 241 -17.02 -0.12 4.92
CA LYS A 241 -17.31 -0.52 6.32
C LYS A 241 -16.18 -1.23 7.10
N SER A 242 -15.29 -1.96 6.43
CA SER A 242 -14.17 -2.68 7.08
C SER A 242 -12.81 -2.00 6.93
N ALA A 243 -12.75 -0.85 6.24
CA ALA A 243 -11.50 -0.13 6.03
C ALA A 243 -10.92 0.37 7.35
N ILE A 244 -9.63 0.10 7.53
CA ILE A 244 -8.78 0.53 8.65
C ILE A 244 -7.87 1.66 8.18
N SER A 245 -7.41 1.63 6.93
CA SER A 245 -6.54 2.67 6.39
C SER A 245 -6.85 3.07 4.95
N LEU A 246 -6.66 4.36 4.67
CA LEU A 246 -6.60 4.93 3.34
C LEU A 246 -5.23 5.62 3.14
N THR A 247 -4.55 5.26 2.06
CA THR A 247 -3.30 5.90 1.63
C THR A 247 -3.52 6.54 0.26
N LEU A 248 -3.26 7.84 0.18
CA LEU A 248 -3.18 8.60 -1.06
C LEU A 248 -1.70 8.90 -1.29
N ASP A 249 -1.13 8.38 -2.37
CA ASP A 249 0.30 8.45 -2.68
C ASP A 249 0.53 9.16 -4.03
N ASP A 250 0.77 10.47 -4.00
CA ASP A 250 0.86 11.34 -5.18
C ASP A 250 -0.47 11.37 -5.96
N VAL A 251 -1.55 11.71 -5.25
CA VAL A 251 -2.92 11.72 -5.80
C VAL A 251 -3.37 13.15 -6.11
N HIS A 252 -3.92 13.35 -7.29
CA HIS A 252 -4.49 14.62 -7.70
C HIS A 252 -5.97 14.66 -7.36
N ILE A 253 -6.42 15.60 -6.53
CA ILE A 253 -7.84 15.81 -6.23
C ILE A 253 -8.31 16.91 -7.16
N LYS A 254 -9.36 16.65 -7.95
CA LYS A 254 -9.83 17.60 -8.98
C LYS A 254 -10.85 18.61 -8.48
N ASN A 255 -11.59 18.33 -7.41
CA ASN A 255 -12.49 19.30 -6.78
C ASN A 255 -12.68 19.02 -5.28
N TRP A 256 -13.11 20.04 -4.53
CA TRP A 256 -13.32 19.94 -3.07
C TRP A 256 -14.38 18.90 -2.69
N ARG A 257 -15.36 18.66 -3.56
CA ARG A 257 -16.42 17.68 -3.31
C ARG A 257 -15.86 16.27 -3.15
N MET A 258 -14.74 15.96 -3.80
CA MET A 258 -14.04 14.70 -3.60
C MET A 258 -13.50 14.56 -2.17
N ILE A 259 -13.05 15.64 -1.52
CA ILE A 259 -12.64 15.60 -0.11
C ILE A 259 -13.84 15.23 0.77
N THR A 260 -14.99 15.87 0.54
CA THR A 260 -16.24 15.54 1.25
C THR A 260 -16.70 14.11 0.98
N PHE A 261 -16.55 13.61 -0.26
CA PHE A 261 -16.85 12.22 -0.57
C PHE A 261 -15.93 11.26 0.21
N LEU A 262 -14.62 11.54 0.24
CA LEU A 262 -13.66 10.69 0.95
C LEU A 262 -13.93 10.71 2.46
N SER A 263 -14.28 11.84 3.06
CA SER A 263 -14.62 11.90 4.50
C SER A 263 -15.83 11.04 4.82
N LEU A 264 -16.88 11.08 3.99
CA LEU A 264 -18.07 10.25 4.17
C LEU A 264 -17.82 8.76 3.86
N ALA A 265 -16.98 8.47 2.87
CA ALA A 265 -16.66 7.10 2.47
C ALA A 265 -15.78 6.37 3.51
N PHE A 266 -14.92 7.11 4.21
CA PHE A 266 -13.88 6.58 5.10
C PHE A 266 -13.96 7.12 6.54
N TYR A 267 -15.10 7.62 7.01
CA TYR A 267 -15.22 8.26 8.34
C TYR A 267 -14.76 7.37 9.54
N HIS A 268 -14.78 6.04 9.39
CA HIS A 268 -14.42 5.09 10.45
C HIS A 268 -12.98 4.57 10.36
N VAL A 269 -12.17 5.06 9.43
CA VAL A 269 -10.77 4.63 9.30
C VAL A 269 -9.92 5.11 10.48
N GLN A 270 -8.91 4.31 10.82
CA GLN A 270 -7.99 4.59 11.92
C GLN A 270 -6.69 5.24 11.45
N THR A 271 -6.34 5.06 10.18
CA THR A 271 -5.08 5.57 9.63
C THR A 271 -5.30 6.23 8.28
N LEU A 272 -4.78 7.45 8.15
CA LEU A 272 -4.76 8.21 6.91
C LEU A 272 -3.32 8.57 6.57
N ASP A 273 -2.97 8.43 5.31
CA ASP A 273 -1.66 8.84 4.79
C ASP A 273 -1.89 9.65 3.52
N PHE A 274 -1.51 10.92 3.57
CA PHE A 274 -1.81 11.92 2.56
C PHE A 274 -0.56 12.39 1.85
N ASP A 275 -0.49 12.06 0.57
CA ASP A 275 0.35 12.67 -0.44
C ASP A 275 -0.57 13.06 -1.60
N MET A 276 -0.96 14.33 -1.65
CA MET A 276 -1.96 14.81 -2.61
C MET A 276 -1.72 16.23 -3.11
N THR A 277 -2.20 16.49 -4.33
CA THR A 277 -2.19 17.78 -5.00
C THR A 277 -3.62 18.23 -5.26
N PHE A 278 -3.96 19.49 -4.96
CA PHE A 278 -5.26 20.06 -5.29
C PHE A 278 -5.24 20.76 -6.65
N ASP A 279 -5.92 20.18 -7.64
CA ASP A 279 -5.83 20.62 -9.04
C ASP A 279 -6.72 21.81 -9.37
N TRP A 280 -7.84 22.02 -8.66
CA TRP A 280 -8.78 23.11 -8.99
C TRP A 280 -8.25 24.51 -8.66
N PHE A 281 -7.13 24.60 -7.95
CA PHE A 281 -6.46 25.88 -7.73
C PHE A 281 -5.61 26.32 -8.93
N TYR A 282 -5.42 25.48 -9.96
CA TYR A 282 -4.75 25.87 -11.20
C TYR A 282 -5.69 26.46 -12.27
N ASP A 283 -7.00 26.55 -11.99
CA ASP A 283 -7.96 27.20 -12.89
C ASP A 283 -7.96 28.72 -12.63
N ASP A 284 -7.96 29.53 -13.69
CA ASP A 284 -7.98 31.01 -13.59
C ASP A 284 -9.28 31.55 -12.95
N ASN A 285 -10.28 30.69 -12.73
CA ASN A 285 -11.61 31.04 -12.21
C ASN A 285 -11.82 30.75 -10.72
N VAL A 286 -10.76 30.58 -9.92
CA VAL A 286 -10.91 30.34 -8.48
C VAL A 286 -11.53 31.55 -7.78
N THR A 287 -12.73 31.38 -7.22
CA THR A 287 -13.43 32.39 -6.42
C THR A 287 -13.12 32.20 -4.92
N ILE A 288 -13.33 33.27 -4.13
CA ILE A 288 -13.25 33.20 -2.66
C ILE A 288 -14.24 32.16 -2.11
N GLU A 289 -15.44 32.08 -2.69
CA GLU A 289 -16.45 31.09 -2.31
C GLU A 289 -15.95 29.65 -2.51
N LEU A 290 -15.24 29.36 -3.60
CA LEU A 290 -14.65 28.04 -3.84
C LEU A 290 -13.57 27.69 -2.80
N TYR A 291 -12.82 28.69 -2.35
CA TYR A 291 -11.84 28.54 -1.27
C TYR A 291 -12.52 28.24 0.07
N GLU A 292 -13.58 28.98 0.44
CA GLU A 292 -14.36 28.73 1.65
C GLU A 292 -14.96 27.33 1.65
N GLN A 293 -15.57 26.89 0.53
CA GLN A 293 -16.08 25.52 0.37
C GLN A 293 -14.98 24.45 0.50
N SER A 294 -13.78 24.74 0.00
CA SER A 294 -12.63 23.84 0.13
C SER A 294 -12.15 23.74 1.58
N MET A 295 -12.14 24.87 2.31
CA MET A 295 -11.84 24.88 3.74
C MET A 295 -12.87 24.08 4.53
N ASP A 296 -14.16 24.34 4.29
CA ASP A 296 -15.26 23.62 4.95
C ASP A 296 -15.19 22.12 4.69
N ALA A 297 -14.80 21.70 3.47
CA ALA A 297 -14.62 20.28 3.15
C ALA A 297 -13.47 19.63 3.93
N CYS A 298 -12.34 20.34 4.09
CA CYS A 298 -11.21 19.87 4.89
C CYS A 298 -11.56 19.80 6.38
N MET A 299 -12.24 20.83 6.91
CA MET A 299 -12.71 20.87 8.30
C MET A 299 -13.73 19.78 8.58
N GLY A 300 -14.71 19.62 7.70
CA GLY A 300 -15.67 18.52 7.75
C GLY A 300 -15.00 17.16 7.68
N PHE A 301 -13.90 17.03 6.94
CA PHE A 301 -13.09 15.80 6.95
C PHE A 301 -12.53 15.51 8.35
N ALA A 302 -11.94 16.50 9.02
CA ALA A 302 -11.43 16.36 10.38
C ALA A 302 -12.54 15.99 11.38
N GLN A 303 -13.71 16.61 11.28
CA GLN A 303 -14.86 16.36 12.15
C GLN A 303 -15.45 14.96 11.97
N LEU A 304 -15.55 14.48 10.73
CA LEU A 304 -16.22 13.22 10.43
C LEU A 304 -15.36 11.99 10.77
N CYS A 305 -14.03 12.12 10.73
CA CYS A 305 -13.11 11.00 10.93
C CYS A 305 -12.91 10.61 12.40
N ILE A 306 -13.98 10.49 13.20
CA ILE A 306 -13.95 10.35 14.67
C ILE A 306 -13.14 9.14 15.22
N PHE A 307 -12.88 8.12 14.39
CA PHE A 307 -12.12 6.93 14.78
C PHE A 307 -10.62 6.99 14.45
N LEU A 308 -10.17 8.13 13.91
CA LEU A 308 -8.79 8.35 13.53
C LEU A 308 -7.86 8.15 14.73
N LYS A 309 -6.77 7.41 14.51
CA LYS A 309 -5.69 7.22 15.50
C LYS A 309 -4.36 7.76 14.97
N LYS A 310 -4.19 7.78 13.65
CA LYS A 310 -2.97 8.23 13.00
C LYS A 310 -3.28 8.94 11.69
N ILE A 311 -2.65 10.10 11.49
CA ILE A 311 -2.63 10.79 10.21
C ILE A 311 -1.20 11.15 9.85
N THR A 312 -0.79 10.81 8.64
CA THR A 312 0.53 11.13 8.09
C THR A 312 0.36 12.08 6.92
N PHE A 313 1.08 13.20 6.94
CA PHE A 313 1.21 14.12 5.83
C PHE A 313 2.58 13.92 5.20
N ARG A 314 2.59 13.42 3.96
CA ARG A 314 3.75 13.45 3.08
C ARG A 314 3.68 14.75 2.28
N LYS A 315 3.65 14.72 0.95
CA LYS A 315 3.60 15.94 0.13
C LYS A 315 2.16 16.43 -0.05
N MET A 316 1.93 17.67 0.36
CA MET A 316 0.66 18.38 0.12
C MET A 316 0.95 19.57 -0.77
N ASN A 317 0.47 19.54 -2.02
CA ASN A 317 0.72 20.61 -2.98
C ASN A 317 -0.54 21.45 -3.20
N THR A 318 -0.36 22.76 -3.02
CA THR A 318 -1.42 23.77 -3.15
C THR A 318 -0.88 24.92 -3.99
N SER A 319 -1.46 25.17 -5.16
CA SER A 319 -0.90 26.13 -6.11
C SER A 319 -1.18 27.59 -5.75
N VAL A 320 -2.42 27.92 -5.38
CA VAL A 320 -2.86 29.32 -5.22
C VAL A 320 -3.31 29.63 -3.79
N PHE A 321 -4.01 28.70 -3.14
CA PHE A 321 -4.43 28.86 -1.75
C PHE A 321 -3.89 27.73 -0.87
N PRO A 322 -3.24 28.06 0.25
CA PRO A 322 -2.64 27.07 1.13
C PRO A 322 -3.73 26.19 1.77
N PHE A 323 -3.39 24.92 2.00
CA PHE A 323 -4.24 24.02 2.78
C PHE A 323 -4.46 24.65 4.17
N PRO A 324 -5.69 24.60 4.73
CA PRO A 324 -6.01 25.29 5.98
C PRO A 324 -5.47 24.53 7.20
N TYR A 325 -4.15 24.42 7.32
CA TYR A 325 -3.48 23.62 8.36
C TYR A 325 -3.90 24.01 9.77
N ASP A 326 -3.92 25.31 10.09
CA ASP A 326 -4.30 25.80 11.42
C ASP A 326 -5.71 25.35 11.81
N ALA A 327 -6.68 25.64 10.95
CA ALA A 327 -8.08 25.28 11.19
C ALA A 327 -8.24 23.76 11.26
N PHE A 328 -7.65 23.02 10.31
CA PHE A 328 -7.75 21.57 10.23
C PHE A 328 -7.19 20.89 11.50
N PHE A 329 -6.00 21.29 11.94
CA PHE A 329 -5.38 20.71 13.12
C PHE A 329 -6.10 21.14 14.41
N GLN A 330 -6.63 22.36 14.48
CA GLN A 330 -7.46 22.80 15.60
C GLN A 330 -8.73 21.96 15.70
N GLU A 331 -9.35 21.62 14.57
CA GLU A 331 -10.53 20.76 14.53
C GLU A 331 -10.22 19.33 14.96
N ILE A 332 -9.08 18.78 14.52
CA ILE A 332 -8.60 17.48 14.96
C ILE A 332 -8.38 17.48 16.49
N ALA A 333 -7.70 18.50 17.02
CA ALA A 333 -7.46 18.63 18.46
C ALA A 333 -8.79 18.70 19.24
N THR A 334 -9.74 19.50 18.75
CA THR A 334 -11.05 19.69 19.38
C THR A 334 -11.89 18.41 19.33
N THR A 335 -11.94 17.74 18.20
CA THR A 335 -12.77 16.54 17.97
C THR A 335 -12.19 15.31 18.68
N HIS A 336 -10.87 15.17 18.72
CA HIS A 336 -10.21 13.94 19.17
C HIS A 336 -9.53 14.03 20.54
N GLN A 337 -9.57 15.18 21.21
CA GLN A 337 -9.02 15.38 22.55
C GLN A 337 -7.57 14.86 22.65
N ASP A 338 -6.75 15.18 21.66
CA ASP A 338 -5.32 14.85 21.59
C ASP A 338 -4.96 13.35 21.51
N THR A 339 -5.91 12.48 21.14
CA THR A 339 -5.66 11.03 20.99
C THR A 339 -5.08 10.62 19.62
N VAL A 340 -5.11 11.52 18.63
CA VAL A 340 -4.65 11.26 17.26
C VAL A 340 -3.15 11.54 17.13
N LYS A 341 -2.39 10.56 16.64
CA LYS A 341 -1.00 10.74 16.26
C LYS A 341 -0.89 11.41 14.89
N VAL A 342 -0.38 12.64 14.86
CA VAL A 342 -0.07 13.35 13.61
C VAL A 342 1.41 13.22 13.28
N GLU A 343 1.74 12.77 12.07
CA GLU A 343 3.10 12.67 11.54
C GLU A 343 3.23 13.53 10.28
N MET A 344 4.38 14.20 10.10
CA MET A 344 4.71 14.95 8.88
C MET A 344 6.10 14.52 8.39
N THR A 345 6.28 14.31 7.08
CA THR A 345 7.57 13.91 6.50
C THR A 345 8.39 15.12 6.02
N GLU A 346 9.71 14.96 5.91
CA GLU A 346 10.65 16.03 5.53
C GLU A 346 10.39 16.60 4.11
N HIS A 347 9.61 15.93 3.25
CA HIS A 347 9.32 16.35 1.87
C HIS A 347 7.92 16.95 1.68
N ALA A 348 7.24 17.35 2.77
CA ALA A 348 5.87 17.84 2.76
C ALA A 348 5.59 19.17 2.04
N TRP A 349 6.52 19.70 1.23
CA TRP A 349 6.64 21.14 1.02
C TRP A 349 6.38 21.59 -0.41
N TRP A 350 5.17 22.10 -0.70
CA TRP A 350 4.91 23.05 -1.80
C TRP A 350 3.73 23.98 -1.43
N SER A 351 3.72 24.52 -0.22
CA SER A 351 2.73 25.48 0.28
C SER A 351 3.44 26.80 0.64
N THR A 352 2.81 27.94 0.35
CA THR A 352 3.30 29.28 0.72
C THR A 352 3.27 29.55 2.23
N ILE A 353 2.51 28.75 3.00
CA ILE A 353 2.46 28.78 4.47
C ILE A 353 3.31 27.64 5.02
N ASP A 354 4.14 27.92 6.03
CA ASP A 354 4.94 26.93 6.77
C ASP A 354 4.02 26.05 7.64
N PRO A 355 3.69 24.82 7.23
CA PRO A 355 2.80 23.94 8.01
C PRO A 355 3.43 23.57 9.35
N ALA A 356 4.77 23.63 9.46
CA ALA A 356 5.48 23.33 10.69
C ALA A 356 5.27 24.44 11.74
N SER A 357 4.99 25.68 11.34
CA SER A 357 4.65 26.77 12.27
C SER A 357 3.26 26.58 12.88
N SER A 358 2.27 26.27 12.05
CA SER A 358 0.91 25.87 12.45
C SER A 358 0.93 24.63 13.37
N PHE A 359 1.67 23.61 12.96
CA PHE A 359 1.84 22.38 13.71
C PHE A 359 2.56 22.61 15.04
N LYS A 360 3.63 23.42 15.07
CA LYS A 360 4.33 23.82 16.31
C LYS A 360 3.43 24.61 17.24
N ALA A 361 2.64 25.55 16.72
CA ALA A 361 1.73 26.35 17.52
C ALA A 361 0.70 25.47 18.24
N ILE A 362 0.10 24.53 17.52
CA ILE A 362 -0.93 23.64 18.07
C ILE A 362 -0.32 22.60 19.01
N THR A 363 0.82 22.00 18.66
CA THR A 363 1.53 21.07 19.55
C THR A 363 1.99 21.73 20.85
N THR A 364 2.37 23.01 20.82
CA THR A 364 2.70 23.80 22.01
C THR A 364 1.45 24.12 22.85
N GLN A 365 0.29 24.26 22.23
CA GLN A 365 -0.98 24.57 22.90
C GLN A 365 -1.70 23.34 23.47
N THR A 366 -1.62 22.18 22.81
CA THR A 366 -2.46 21.01 23.14
C THR A 366 -1.68 19.78 23.62
N GLY A 367 -0.35 19.74 23.46
CA GLY A 367 0.47 18.61 23.95
C GLY A 367 0.36 17.32 23.14
N LEU A 368 -0.15 17.38 21.91
CA LEU A 368 -0.41 16.29 20.94
C LEU A 368 0.75 15.31 20.64
N LEU A 369 1.97 15.49 21.18
CA LEU A 369 3.14 14.70 20.81
C LEU A 369 3.93 14.18 22.02
N SER A 370 3.80 12.89 22.31
CA SER A 370 4.75 12.17 23.18
C SER A 370 5.94 11.56 22.44
N LYS A 371 5.97 11.58 21.09
CA LYS A 371 7.14 11.15 20.29
C LYS A 371 7.25 11.91 18.97
N THR A 372 7.99 13.02 18.99
CA THR A 372 8.58 13.61 17.79
C THR A 372 9.81 12.82 17.37
N SER A 373 9.77 12.15 16.22
CA SER A 373 10.98 11.91 15.43
C SER A 373 10.97 12.84 14.22
N LEU A 374 10.97 14.15 14.49
CA LEU A 374 11.31 15.14 13.48
C LEU A 374 12.83 15.06 13.32
N LYS A 375 13.30 14.34 12.29
CA LYS A 375 14.64 14.59 11.78
C LYS A 375 14.54 15.87 10.97
N TRP A 376 15.37 16.83 11.32
CA TRP A 376 15.48 18.12 10.65
C TRP A 376 16.76 18.07 9.83
N SER A 377 16.68 18.20 8.51
CA SER A 377 17.85 18.51 7.68
C SER A 377 17.51 19.66 6.73
N TRP A 378 18.12 20.81 7.00
CA TRP A 378 18.08 21.95 6.09
C TRP A 378 19.04 21.67 4.93
N THR A 379 18.53 21.54 3.71
CA THR A 379 19.33 21.77 2.51
C THR A 379 18.82 23.04 1.85
N ALA A 380 19.38 24.17 2.27
CA ALA A 380 19.30 25.39 1.50
C ALA A 380 20.06 25.17 0.20
N LEU A 381 19.34 25.11 -0.92
CA LEU A 381 19.92 25.19 -2.25
C LEU A 381 20.44 26.63 -2.43
N GLU A 382 21.73 26.84 -2.21
CA GLU A 382 22.46 28.01 -2.71
C GLU A 382 22.33 28.01 -4.25
N ARG A 383 21.34 28.73 -4.76
CA ARG A 383 21.35 29.17 -6.16
C ARG A 383 22.40 30.27 -6.28
N ALA A 384 23.59 29.86 -6.68
CA ALA A 384 24.63 30.74 -7.14
C ALA A 384 24.14 31.65 -8.28
N GLY A 385 24.37 32.95 -8.13
CA GLY A 385 24.91 33.77 -9.22
C GLY A 385 23.92 34.58 -10.05
N ILE A 386 23.51 35.75 -9.54
CA ILE A 386 23.35 36.94 -10.37
C ILE A 386 24.14 38.07 -9.71
N LYS A 387 25.25 38.46 -10.34
CA LYS A 387 25.96 39.71 -10.06
C LYS A 387 25.46 40.76 -11.06
N LEU A 388 25.17 41.96 -10.56
CA LEU A 388 25.52 43.20 -11.26
C LEU A 388 26.91 43.62 -10.79
#